data_AF-A0A0N4YST7-F1
#
_entry.id   AF-A0A0N4YST7-F1
#
_cell.length_a   1.000
_cell.length_b   1.000
_cell.length_c   1.000
_cell.angle_alpha   90.00
_cell.angle_beta   90.00
_cell.angle_gamma   90.00
#
_symmetry.space_group_name_H-M   'P 1'
#
loop_
_entity.id
_entity.type
_entity.pdbx_description
1 polymer ?
#
loop_
_entity_poly.entity_id
_entity_poly.type
_entity_poly.pdbx_seq_one_letter_code
_entity_poly.pdbx_strand_id
1 'polypeptide(L)'
;MHLMRSLLNVHPHIQCDTQLKTFEDITKLERITEGGKVAGSYNSQVRNPCVVSGEILRIGFLVSEQLPNARFIHMIRDGRAVAHDNVQAMTRSEKNAEKINKKYVIHLEKWSNVSSMMFHQCSLLGEKCLKVYFEELIENTPQQLRRIADFVKLPNIRSSRDRFIEEAVLKVAHLKEQNVQRQWIEEMPAAVRAAAEQHAPMLKVLGYQSDGTLVVKDNPYNLEYADNSAKHIGPSGSQTTM
;
A
#
# COMPACT_ATOMS: atom_id res chain seq x y z
N MET A 1 1.30 -5.91 0.08
CA MET A 1 2.73 -5.55 0.20
C MET A 1 3.60 -5.99 -0.96
N HIS A 2 3.40 -7.19 -1.54
CA HIS A 2 4.26 -7.69 -2.62
C HIS A 2 4.22 -6.89 -3.92
N LEU A 3 3.11 -6.20 -4.21
CA LEU A 3 2.97 -5.39 -5.43
C LEU A 3 4.04 -4.31 -5.51
N MET A 4 4.12 -3.41 -4.52
CA MET A 4 5.07 -2.30 -4.55
C MET A 4 6.52 -2.77 -4.73
N ARG A 5 6.92 -3.84 -4.03
CA ARG A 5 8.21 -4.50 -4.24
C ARG A 5 8.40 -4.95 -5.69
N SER A 6 7.40 -5.66 -6.23
CA SER A 6 7.42 -6.20 -7.59
C SER A 6 7.55 -5.08 -8.63
N LEU A 7 6.86 -3.96 -8.42
CA LEU A 7 6.94 -2.79 -9.28
C LEU A 7 8.33 -2.16 -9.18
N LEU A 8 8.84 -1.88 -7.98
CA LEU A 8 10.17 -1.29 -7.81
C LEU A 8 11.30 -2.15 -8.36
N ASN A 9 11.21 -3.48 -8.24
CA ASN A 9 12.20 -4.43 -8.78
C ASN A 9 12.24 -4.50 -10.30
N VAL A 10 11.29 -3.90 -11.02
CA VAL A 10 11.39 -3.72 -12.47
C VAL A 10 12.50 -2.72 -12.81
N HIS A 11 12.81 -1.78 -11.90
CA HIS A 11 13.78 -0.74 -12.18
C HIS A 11 15.22 -1.28 -12.09
N PRO A 12 16.08 -1.08 -13.09
CA PRO A 12 17.41 -1.70 -13.14
C PRO A 12 18.37 -1.24 -12.04
N HIS A 13 18.07 -0.12 -11.39
CA HIS A 13 18.88 0.43 -10.29
C HIS A 13 18.29 0.20 -8.89
N ILE A 14 17.15 -0.47 -8.79
CA ILE A 14 16.54 -0.84 -7.50
C ILE A 14 16.61 -2.35 -7.34
N GLN A 15 17.00 -2.78 -6.15
CA GLN A 15 16.72 -4.14 -5.69
C GLN A 15 16.05 -4.03 -4.32
N CYS A 16 14.84 -4.55 -4.20
CA CYS A 16 14.11 -4.66 -2.95
C CYS A 16 14.18 -6.09 -2.44
N ASP A 17 14.70 -6.28 -1.23
CA ASP A 17 14.71 -7.57 -0.52
C ASP A 17 13.61 -7.62 0.55
N THR A 18 13.15 -8.84 0.83
CA THR A 18 12.19 -9.18 1.89
C THR A 18 12.82 -9.98 3.04
N GLN A 19 14.10 -10.33 2.94
CA GLN A 19 14.79 -11.06 4.00
C GLN A 19 15.17 -10.15 5.18
N LEU A 20 15.34 -8.85 4.95
CA LEU A 20 15.60 -7.88 6.01
C LEU A 20 14.27 -7.47 6.66
N LYS A 21 13.93 -8.10 7.78
CA LYS A 21 12.63 -7.91 8.44
C LYS A 21 12.75 -7.20 9.79
N THR A 22 13.92 -7.23 10.41
CA THR A 22 14.15 -6.67 11.74
C THR A 22 14.90 -5.35 11.67
N PHE A 23 14.83 -4.58 12.75
CA PHE A 23 15.64 -3.36 12.89
C PHE A 23 17.14 -3.67 12.79
N GLU A 24 17.59 -4.76 13.40
CA GLU A 24 18.98 -5.22 13.32
C GLU A 24 19.41 -5.61 11.89
N ASP A 25 18.48 -6.13 11.08
CA ASP A 25 18.77 -6.41 9.66
C ASP A 25 18.92 -5.13 8.84
N ILE A 26 18.23 -4.06 9.24
CA ILE A 26 18.23 -2.79 8.54
C ILE A 26 19.46 -1.96 8.89
N THR A 27 19.93 -1.98 10.14
CA THR A 27 21.20 -1.34 10.51
C THR A 27 22.41 -2.00 9.84
N LYS A 28 22.29 -3.25 9.36
CA LYS A 28 23.32 -3.86 8.51
C LYS A 28 23.43 -3.21 7.12
N LEU A 29 22.41 -2.48 6.65
CA LEU A 29 22.44 -1.77 5.36
C LEU A 29 23.44 -0.61 5.34
N GLU A 30 23.67 0.04 6.47
CA GLU A 30 24.68 1.11 6.62
C GLU A 30 26.08 0.62 6.25
N ARG A 31 26.44 -0.56 6.75
CA ARG A 31 27.73 -1.21 6.47
C ARG A 31 27.87 -1.62 5.00
N ILE A 32 26.75 -1.91 4.34
CA ILE A 32 26.68 -2.24 2.91
C ILE A 32 26.96 -1.01 2.06
N THR A 33 26.49 0.17 2.47
CA THR A 33 26.67 1.43 1.73
C THR A 33 28.05 2.07 1.93
N GLU A 34 28.70 1.88 3.08
CA GLU A 34 30.01 2.48 3.40
C GLU A 34 31.21 1.63 2.95
N GLY A 35 31.05 0.30 2.82
CA GLY A 35 32.17 -0.61 2.56
C GLY A 35 32.40 -1.01 1.09
N GLY A 36 31.56 -0.57 0.15
CA GLY A 36 31.67 -0.94 -1.28
C GLY A 36 31.51 -2.45 -1.58
N LYS A 37 31.31 -3.30 -0.56
CA LYS A 37 31.03 -4.72 -0.68
C LYS A 37 29.71 -5.01 0.00
N VAL A 38 28.76 -5.42 -0.83
CA VAL A 38 27.41 -5.74 -0.43
C VAL A 38 27.40 -7.12 0.24
N ALA A 39 27.02 -7.19 1.52
CA ALA A 39 26.81 -8.45 2.23
C ALA A 39 25.33 -8.88 2.09
N GLY A 40 25.08 -10.03 1.45
CA GLY A 40 23.74 -10.58 1.19
C GLY A 40 23.43 -10.76 -0.31
N SER A 41 22.20 -11.19 -0.64
CA SER A 41 21.68 -11.48 -2.00
C SER A 41 21.66 -10.28 -2.99
N TYR A 42 22.20 -9.14 -2.60
CA TYR A 42 22.19 -7.93 -3.39
C TYR A 42 23.40 -7.91 -4.34
N ASN A 43 23.15 -7.64 -5.61
CA ASN A 43 24.20 -7.57 -6.63
C ASN A 43 25.13 -6.37 -6.33
N SER A 44 26.45 -6.52 -6.55
CA SER A 44 27.46 -5.46 -6.40
C SER A 44 27.21 -4.23 -7.27
N GLN A 45 26.27 -4.30 -8.23
CA GLN A 45 25.83 -3.19 -9.07
C GLN A 45 24.60 -2.42 -8.54
N VAL A 46 24.00 -2.84 -7.42
CA VAL A 46 22.79 -2.18 -6.87
C VAL A 46 23.15 -0.82 -6.29
N ARG A 47 22.61 0.24 -6.90
CA ARG A 47 22.80 1.62 -6.41
C ARG A 47 21.75 2.05 -5.39
N ASN A 48 20.58 1.40 -5.38
CA ASN A 48 19.48 1.75 -4.48
C ASN A 48 18.91 0.46 -3.84
N PRO A 49 19.46 0.00 -2.70
CA PRO A 49 18.88 -1.10 -1.94
C PRO A 49 17.56 -0.64 -1.30
N CYS A 50 16.60 -1.55 -1.19
CA CYS A 50 15.27 -1.29 -0.67
C CYS A 50 14.83 -2.44 0.24
N VAL A 51 14.12 -2.11 1.32
CA VAL A 51 13.55 -3.10 2.24
C VAL A 51 12.05 -2.97 2.26
N VAL A 52 11.36 -4.11 2.17
CA VAL A 52 9.91 -4.17 2.27
C VAL A 52 9.52 -4.93 3.54
N SER A 53 8.92 -4.21 4.48
CA SER A 53 8.42 -4.73 5.75
C SER A 53 7.07 -4.12 6.09
N GLY A 54 6.17 -4.91 6.68
CA GLY A 54 4.81 -4.48 7.01
C GLY A 54 4.69 -3.59 8.22
N GLU A 55 5.70 -3.56 9.07
CA GLU A 55 5.62 -2.91 10.39
C GLU A 55 6.78 -1.94 10.64
N ILE A 56 7.80 -1.92 9.76
CA ILE A 56 9.05 -1.18 10.04
C ILE A 56 8.82 0.32 10.22
N LEU A 57 7.86 0.89 9.51
CA LEU A 57 7.57 2.32 9.59
C LEU A 57 7.03 2.73 10.98
N ARG A 58 6.58 1.77 11.81
CA ARG A 58 6.21 2.05 13.22
C ARG A 58 7.37 2.60 14.04
N ILE A 59 8.60 2.31 13.62
CA ILE A 59 9.84 2.84 14.21
C ILE A 59 10.61 3.69 13.20
N GLY A 60 9.91 4.31 12.24
CA GLY A 60 10.51 5.02 11.11
C GLY A 60 11.47 6.13 11.52
N PHE A 61 11.15 6.88 12.59
CA PHE A 61 12.05 7.91 13.13
C PHE A 61 13.41 7.31 13.55
N LEU A 62 13.40 6.24 14.35
CA LEU A 62 14.62 5.55 14.77
C LEU A 62 15.42 5.01 13.58
N VAL A 63 14.73 4.47 12.56
CA VAL A 63 15.38 4.04 11.32
C VAL A 63 15.99 5.23 10.59
N SER A 64 15.37 6.41 10.58
CA SER A 64 15.94 7.61 9.96
C SER A 64 17.13 8.18 10.75
N GLU A 65 17.23 7.93 12.06
CA GLU A 65 18.41 8.33 12.84
C GLU A 65 19.62 7.47 12.49
N GLN A 66 19.41 6.15 12.33
CA GLN A 66 20.47 5.23 11.89
C GLN A 66 20.74 5.33 10.39
N LEU A 67 19.74 5.54 9.53
CA LEU A 67 19.92 5.68 8.09
C LEU A 67 19.49 7.08 7.64
N PRO A 68 20.33 8.14 7.81
CA PRO A 68 19.93 9.53 7.56
C PRO A 68 19.45 9.79 6.13
N ASN A 69 19.95 9.03 5.15
CA ASN A 69 19.58 9.15 3.74
C ASN A 69 18.40 8.27 3.34
N ALA A 70 17.86 7.44 4.24
CA ALA A 70 16.74 6.58 3.95
C ALA A 70 15.48 7.40 3.63
N ARG A 71 14.69 6.86 2.69
CA ARG A 71 13.37 7.36 2.31
C ARG A 71 12.35 6.27 2.55
N PHE A 72 11.18 6.66 3.01
CA PHE A 72 10.12 5.75 3.43
C PHE A 72 8.94 5.87 2.48
N ILE A 73 8.46 4.74 1.97
CA ILE A 73 7.20 4.70 1.23
C ILE A 73 6.16 4.02 2.11
N HIS A 74 5.21 4.80 2.62
CA HIS A 74 4.07 4.28 3.36
C HIS A 74 2.99 3.87 2.36
N MET A 75 2.96 2.57 2.06
CA MET A 75 1.81 1.98 1.36
C MET A 75 0.59 1.99 2.29
N ILE A 76 -0.50 2.57 1.84
CA ILE A 76 -1.79 2.63 2.53
C ILE A 76 -2.80 1.89 1.66
N ARG A 77 -3.60 1.01 2.23
CA ARG A 77 -4.68 0.28 1.55
C ARG A 77 -5.90 0.27 2.47
N ASP A 78 -7.09 0.19 1.89
CA ASP A 78 -8.34 0.08 2.64
C ASP A 78 -8.25 -1.05 3.68
N GLY A 79 -8.49 -0.72 4.95
CA GLY A 79 -8.44 -1.67 6.06
C GLY A 79 -9.43 -2.81 5.93
N ARG A 80 -10.54 -2.59 5.23
CA ARG A 80 -11.56 -3.61 4.97
C ARG A 80 -11.08 -4.63 3.95
N ALA A 81 -10.42 -4.15 2.88
CA ALA A 81 -9.76 -5.03 1.91
C ALA A 81 -8.65 -5.86 2.58
N VAL A 82 -7.81 -5.22 3.41
CA VAL A 82 -6.73 -5.90 4.14
C VAL A 82 -7.28 -6.92 5.15
N ALA A 83 -8.32 -6.58 5.91
CA ALA A 83 -8.95 -7.50 6.84
C ALA A 83 -9.56 -8.68 6.10
N HIS A 84 -10.26 -8.42 4.99
CA HIS A 84 -10.86 -9.45 4.16
C HIS A 84 -9.83 -10.45 3.61
N ASP A 85 -8.75 -9.97 2.99
CA ASP A 85 -7.69 -10.85 2.48
C ASP A 85 -7.11 -11.76 3.58
N ASN A 86 -6.88 -11.19 4.77
CA ASN A 86 -6.36 -11.95 5.92
C ASN A 86 -7.37 -12.98 6.42
N VAL A 87 -8.65 -12.60 6.56
CA VAL A 87 -9.70 -13.51 7.00
C VAL A 87 -9.84 -14.66 6.00
N GLN A 88 -9.98 -14.38 4.71
CA GLN A 88 -10.10 -15.39 3.66
C GLN A 88 -8.94 -16.38 3.65
N ALA A 89 -7.71 -15.91 3.88
CA ALA A 89 -6.54 -16.79 4.01
C ALA A 89 -6.64 -17.76 5.20
N MET A 90 -7.28 -17.37 6.31
CA MET A 90 -7.37 -18.16 7.54
C MET A 90 -8.69 -18.92 7.73
N THR A 91 -9.74 -18.61 6.95
CA THR A 91 -11.08 -19.18 7.14
C THR A 91 -11.51 -20.13 6.04
N ARG A 92 -10.58 -20.59 5.18
CA ARG A 92 -10.89 -21.51 4.06
C ARG A 92 -11.71 -22.75 4.46
N SER A 93 -11.56 -23.24 5.70
CA SER A 93 -12.30 -24.39 6.24
C SER A 93 -13.31 -24.02 7.34
N GLU A 94 -13.35 -22.76 7.79
CA GLU A 94 -14.24 -22.32 8.85
C GLU A 94 -15.62 -21.99 8.27
N LYS A 95 -16.68 -22.56 8.84
CA LYS A 95 -18.07 -22.34 8.39
C LYS A 95 -18.90 -21.59 9.42
N ASN A 96 -18.40 -21.40 10.64
CA ASN A 96 -19.12 -20.68 11.68
C ASN A 96 -19.03 -19.16 11.43
N ALA A 97 -20.16 -18.55 11.09
CA ALA A 97 -20.28 -17.13 10.78
C ALA A 97 -19.84 -16.22 11.95
N GLU A 98 -20.15 -16.58 13.20
CA GLU A 98 -19.74 -15.81 14.39
C GLU A 98 -18.22 -15.77 14.53
N LYS A 99 -17.55 -16.92 14.34
CA LYS A 99 -16.09 -17.00 14.36
C LYS A 99 -15.45 -16.19 13.22
N ILE A 100 -16.06 -16.21 12.03
CA ILE A 100 -15.61 -15.41 10.88
C ILE A 100 -15.74 -13.92 11.21
N ASN A 101 -16.90 -13.48 11.70
CA ASN A 101 -17.15 -12.08 12.06
C ASN A 101 -16.17 -11.59 13.12
N LYS A 102 -15.90 -12.39 14.15
CA LYS A 102 -14.89 -12.06 15.17
C LYS A 102 -13.49 -11.90 14.59
N LYS A 103 -13.09 -12.73 13.62
CA LYS A 103 -11.81 -12.58 12.91
C LYS A 103 -11.74 -11.26 12.15
N TYR A 104 -12.81 -10.85 11.46
CA TYR A 104 -12.83 -9.55 10.80
C TYR A 104 -12.62 -8.39 11.78
N VAL A 105 -13.35 -8.38 12.89
CA VAL A 105 -13.22 -7.34 13.93
C VAL A 105 -11.78 -7.24 14.43
N ILE A 106 -11.18 -8.38 14.80
CA ILE A 106 -9.78 -8.44 15.26
C ILE A 106 -8.82 -7.85 14.22
N HIS A 107 -9.01 -8.18 12.94
CA HIS A 107 -8.13 -7.72 11.88
C HIS A 107 -8.33 -6.24 11.53
N LEU A 108 -9.56 -5.72 11.63
CA LEU A 108 -9.86 -4.30 11.48
C LEU A 108 -9.22 -3.47 12.60
N GLU A 109 -9.37 -3.89 13.86
CA GLU A 109 -8.77 -3.21 15.01
C GLU A 109 -7.24 -3.23 14.93
N LYS A 110 -6.66 -4.40 14.61
CA LYS A 110 -5.21 -4.53 14.40
C LYS A 110 -4.72 -3.62 13.28
N TRP A 111 -5.40 -3.63 12.13
CA TRP A 111 -5.05 -2.77 11.00
C TRP A 111 -5.10 -1.29 11.40
N SER A 112 -6.14 -0.87 12.12
CA SER A 112 -6.32 0.52 12.53
C SER A 112 -5.22 0.97 13.49
N ASN A 113 -4.88 0.13 14.48
CA ASN A 113 -3.80 0.42 15.42
C ASN A 113 -2.44 0.59 14.71
N VAL A 114 -2.05 -0.41 13.90
CA VAL A 114 -0.79 -0.37 13.14
C VAL A 114 -0.75 0.82 12.17
N SER A 115 -1.85 1.07 11.44
CA SER A 115 -1.93 2.17 10.48
C SER A 115 -1.84 3.53 11.17
N SER A 116 -2.43 3.68 12.36
CA SER A 116 -2.30 4.92 13.16
C SER A 116 -0.84 5.21 13.50
N MET A 117 -0.11 4.20 14.00
CA MET A 117 1.31 4.34 14.33
C MET A 117 2.16 4.69 13.10
N MET A 118 1.98 3.96 11.99
CA MET A 118 2.74 4.20 10.75
C MET A 118 2.41 5.55 10.12
N PHE A 119 1.15 5.97 10.16
CA PHE A 119 0.72 7.28 9.67
C PHE A 119 1.33 8.42 10.48
N HIS A 120 1.35 8.28 11.81
CA HIS A 120 1.98 9.24 12.71
C HIS A 120 3.49 9.35 12.44
N GLN A 121 4.20 8.21 12.41
CA GLN A 121 5.63 8.15 12.10
C GLN A 121 5.96 8.76 10.73
N CYS A 122 5.18 8.44 9.71
CA CYS A 122 5.34 9.03 8.39
C CYS A 122 5.17 10.56 8.40
N SER A 123 4.24 11.06 9.21
CA SER A 123 4.01 12.51 9.35
C SER A 123 5.17 13.19 10.09
N LEU A 124 5.76 12.54 11.11
CA LEU A 124 6.96 13.04 11.78
C LEU A 124 8.20 13.07 10.87
N LEU A 125 8.31 12.10 9.95
CA LEU A 125 9.41 12.03 8.98
C LEU A 125 9.35 13.11 7.88
N GLY A 126 8.21 13.79 7.73
CA GLY A 126 8.03 14.87 6.75
C GLY A 126 8.41 14.45 5.33
N GLU A 127 9.30 15.21 4.70
CA GLU A 127 9.76 14.99 3.32
C GLU A 127 10.50 13.67 3.10
N LYS A 128 10.88 12.95 4.16
CA LYS A 128 11.47 11.62 4.05
C LYS A 128 10.43 10.50 3.94
N CYS A 129 9.14 10.79 4.07
CA CYS A 129 8.08 9.80 3.92
C CYS A 129 7.05 10.16 2.86
N LEU A 130 6.84 9.26 1.89
CA LEU A 130 5.81 9.36 0.86
C LEU A 130 4.63 8.44 1.18
N LYS A 131 3.44 9.01 1.29
CA LYS A 131 2.17 8.26 1.37
C LYS A 131 1.71 7.85 -0.03
N VAL A 132 1.51 6.55 -0.23
CA VAL A 132 1.05 5.95 -1.49
C VAL A 132 -0.17 5.08 -1.22
N TYR A 133 -1.32 5.47 -1.77
CA TYR A 133 -2.55 4.71 -1.69
C TYR A 133 -2.52 3.57 -2.72
N PHE A 134 -2.87 2.37 -2.30
CA PHE A 134 -2.84 1.17 -3.13
C PHE A 134 -3.84 1.29 -4.28
N GLU A 135 -5.02 1.83 -4.01
CA GLU A 135 -6.10 2.05 -4.96
C GLU A 135 -5.65 3.05 -6.04
N GLU A 136 -5.01 4.16 -5.65
CA GLU A 136 -4.39 5.11 -6.59
C GLU A 136 -3.23 4.51 -7.38
N LEU A 137 -2.40 3.69 -6.75
CA LEU A 137 -1.29 3.03 -7.43
C LEU A 137 -1.78 2.05 -8.50
N ILE A 138 -2.89 1.35 -8.22
CA ILE A 138 -3.54 0.51 -9.21
C ILE A 138 -4.16 1.39 -10.29
N GLU A 139 -5.00 2.36 -9.95
CA GLU A 139 -5.75 3.11 -10.95
C GLU A 139 -4.85 3.97 -11.84
N ASN A 140 -3.90 4.68 -11.24
CA ASN A 140 -3.05 5.68 -11.87
C ASN A 140 -1.57 5.24 -11.88
N THR A 141 -1.29 3.96 -12.17
CA THR A 141 0.06 3.36 -12.07
C THR A 141 1.17 4.19 -12.69
N PRO A 142 1.08 4.67 -13.96
CA PRO A 142 2.18 5.44 -14.56
C PRO A 142 2.54 6.70 -13.78
N GLN A 143 1.53 7.43 -13.31
CA GLN A 143 1.71 8.68 -12.60
C GLN A 143 2.25 8.45 -11.18
N GLN A 144 1.70 7.47 -10.46
CA GLN A 144 2.17 7.12 -9.12
C GLN A 144 3.63 6.64 -9.17
N LEU A 145 4.00 5.83 -10.17
CA LEU A 145 5.39 5.37 -10.31
C LEU A 145 6.38 6.50 -10.63
N ARG A 146 5.99 7.49 -11.46
CA ARG A 146 6.81 8.70 -11.67
C ARG A 146 7.00 9.47 -10.35
N ARG A 147 5.92 9.70 -9.61
CA ARG A 147 5.94 10.35 -8.29
C ARG A 147 6.84 9.62 -7.29
N ILE A 148 6.77 8.28 -7.27
CA ILE A 148 7.62 7.44 -6.42
C ILE A 148 9.08 7.54 -6.84
N ALA A 149 9.37 7.48 -8.14
CA ALA A 149 10.72 7.56 -8.68
C ALA A 149 11.39 8.91 -8.41
N ASP A 150 10.65 10.00 -8.57
CA ASP A 150 11.10 11.35 -8.22
C ASP A 150 11.40 11.45 -6.72
N PHE A 151 10.48 10.91 -5.89
CA PHE A 151 10.66 10.87 -4.45
C PHE A 151 11.91 10.10 -4.03
N VAL A 152 12.17 8.92 -4.61
CA VAL A 152 13.38 8.13 -4.31
C VAL A 152 14.61 8.57 -5.13
N LYS A 153 14.52 9.68 -5.86
CA LYS A 153 15.60 10.29 -6.65
C LYS A 153 16.25 9.33 -7.67
N LEU A 154 15.45 8.51 -8.33
CA LEU A 154 15.97 7.65 -9.40
C LEU A 154 16.40 8.49 -10.61
N PRO A 155 17.48 8.09 -11.32
CA PRO A 155 17.87 8.76 -12.55
C PRO A 155 16.72 8.78 -13.56
N ASN A 156 16.45 9.97 -14.07
CA ASN A 156 15.33 10.41 -14.90
C ASN A 156 14.52 9.32 -15.65
N ILE A 157 13.34 9.02 -15.08
CA ILE A 157 12.13 8.51 -15.76
C ILE A 157 11.49 9.67 -16.55
N ARG A 158 12.25 10.28 -17.48
CA ARG A 158 11.84 11.50 -18.19
C ARG A 158 11.20 11.22 -19.55
N SER A 159 11.09 9.97 -19.99
CA SER A 159 10.53 9.67 -21.31
C SER A 159 9.12 9.07 -21.21
N SER A 160 8.33 9.21 -22.26
CA SER A 160 7.04 8.54 -22.40
C SER A 160 7.18 7.05 -22.78
N ARG A 161 8.41 6.55 -22.96
CA ARG A 161 8.75 5.15 -23.29
C ARG A 161 9.61 4.51 -22.20
N ASP A 162 9.24 4.73 -20.96
CA ASP A 162 9.96 4.13 -19.84
C ASP A 162 9.47 2.68 -19.71
N ARG A 163 10.24 1.75 -20.29
CA ARG A 163 9.99 0.28 -20.27
C ARG A 163 9.60 -0.24 -18.88
N PHE A 164 10.14 0.39 -17.84
CA PHE A 164 9.78 0.14 -16.45
C PHE A 164 8.29 0.37 -16.15
N ILE A 165 7.73 1.49 -16.60
CA ILE A 165 6.32 1.83 -16.42
C ILE A 165 5.45 0.86 -17.23
N GLU A 166 5.83 0.56 -18.47
CA GLU A 166 5.09 -0.38 -19.33
C GLU A 166 5.00 -1.77 -18.68
N GLU A 167 6.12 -2.33 -18.22
CA GLU A 167 6.12 -3.62 -17.52
C GLU A 167 5.33 -3.55 -16.20
N ALA A 168 5.44 -2.45 -15.45
CA ALA A 168 4.69 -2.28 -14.22
C ALA A 168 3.18 -2.19 -14.45
N VAL A 169 2.73 -1.52 -15.51
CA VAL A 169 1.31 -1.48 -15.93
C VAL A 169 0.81 -2.88 -16.27
N LEU A 170 1.58 -3.67 -17.00
CA LEU A 170 1.23 -5.07 -17.30
C LEU A 170 1.09 -5.92 -16.03
N LYS A 171 1.96 -5.71 -15.02
CA LYS A 171 1.87 -6.40 -13.73
C LYS A 171 0.62 -6.01 -12.92
N VAL A 172 0.15 -4.77 -13.06
CA VAL A 172 -1.04 -4.27 -12.36
C VAL A 172 -2.33 -4.69 -13.08
N ALA A 173 -2.31 -4.89 -14.40
CA ALA A 173 -3.49 -5.19 -15.21
C ALA A 173 -4.35 -6.33 -14.62
N HIS A 174 -3.73 -7.44 -14.24
CA HIS A 174 -4.45 -8.57 -13.64
C HIS A 174 -5.16 -8.23 -12.32
N LEU A 175 -4.55 -7.35 -11.50
CA LEU A 175 -5.16 -6.91 -10.24
C LEU A 175 -6.39 -6.03 -10.47
N LYS A 176 -6.37 -5.20 -11.53
CA LYS A 176 -7.54 -4.43 -11.96
C LYS A 176 -8.68 -5.34 -12.41
N GLU A 177 -8.36 -6.32 -13.25
CA GLU A 177 -9.35 -7.29 -13.75
C GLU A 177 -10.02 -8.08 -12.63
N GLN A 178 -9.25 -8.44 -11.59
CA GLN A 178 -9.76 -9.11 -10.40
C GLN A 178 -10.50 -8.20 -9.41
N ASN A 179 -10.50 -6.88 -9.65
CA ASN A 179 -11.12 -5.89 -8.77
C ASN A 179 -10.68 -6.02 -7.29
N VAL A 180 -9.41 -6.36 -7.05
CA VAL A 180 -8.87 -6.62 -5.69
C VAL A 180 -8.96 -5.41 -4.74
N GLN A 181 -9.20 -4.21 -5.29
CA GLN A 181 -9.45 -2.98 -4.55
C GLN A 181 -10.84 -2.94 -3.91
N ARG A 182 -11.85 -3.57 -4.53
CA ARG A 182 -13.26 -3.47 -4.11
C ARG A 182 -13.99 -4.81 -3.92
N GLN A 183 -13.38 -5.95 -4.25
CA GLN A 183 -13.95 -7.29 -4.06
C GLN A 183 -14.57 -7.50 -2.66
N TRP A 184 -13.90 -6.97 -1.61
CA TRP A 184 -14.37 -7.07 -0.23
C TRP A 184 -15.77 -6.48 0.01
N ILE A 185 -16.24 -5.54 -0.83
CA ILE A 185 -17.55 -4.89 -0.67
C ILE A 185 -18.68 -5.91 -0.77
N GLU A 186 -18.56 -6.85 -1.70
CA GLU A 186 -19.57 -7.89 -1.96
C GLU A 186 -19.39 -9.09 -1.03
N GLU A 187 -18.14 -9.45 -0.71
CA GLU A 187 -17.82 -10.69 0.00
C GLU A 187 -17.73 -10.54 1.53
N MET A 188 -17.49 -9.32 2.05
CA MET A 188 -17.47 -9.09 3.49
C MET A 188 -18.90 -9.15 4.06
N PRO A 189 -19.13 -9.86 5.18
CA PRO A 189 -20.44 -9.90 5.82
C PRO A 189 -21.01 -8.50 6.07
N ALA A 190 -22.25 -8.25 5.65
CA ALA A 190 -22.86 -6.91 5.68
C ALA A 190 -22.83 -6.26 7.08
N ALA A 191 -23.08 -7.05 8.14
CA ALA A 191 -23.01 -6.58 9.52
C ALA A 191 -21.60 -6.12 9.92
N VAL A 192 -20.56 -6.85 9.50
CA VAL A 192 -19.15 -6.48 9.73
C VAL A 192 -18.82 -5.20 8.96
N ARG A 193 -19.22 -5.12 7.69
CA ARG A 193 -18.98 -3.96 6.84
C ARG A 193 -19.64 -2.70 7.40
N ALA A 194 -20.87 -2.79 7.90
CA ALA A 194 -21.57 -1.68 8.54
C ALA A 194 -20.88 -1.20 9.84
N ALA A 195 -20.31 -2.13 10.61
CA ALA A 195 -19.58 -1.81 11.84
C ALA A 195 -18.09 -1.48 11.62
N ALA A 196 -17.58 -1.54 10.39
CA ALA A 196 -16.14 -1.48 10.14
C ALA A 196 -15.48 -0.19 10.65
N GLU A 197 -16.15 0.96 10.49
CA GLU A 197 -15.62 2.26 10.96
C GLU A 197 -15.52 2.36 12.48
N GLN A 198 -16.39 1.66 13.23
CA GLN A 198 -16.32 1.59 14.68
C GLN A 198 -15.04 0.89 15.14
N HIS A 199 -14.67 -0.20 14.46
CA HIS A 199 -13.49 -1.00 14.78
C HIS A 199 -12.20 -0.46 14.15
N ALA A 200 -12.32 0.33 13.08
CA ALA A 200 -11.19 0.86 12.34
C ALA A 200 -11.34 2.37 12.04
N PRO A 201 -11.26 3.25 13.05
CA PRO A 201 -11.41 4.70 12.86
C PRO A 201 -10.38 5.32 11.91
N MET A 202 -9.24 4.66 11.70
CA MET A 202 -8.23 5.10 10.72
C MET A 202 -8.73 5.09 9.28
N LEU A 203 -9.80 4.37 8.94
CA LEU A 203 -10.43 4.42 7.61
C LEU A 203 -10.75 5.87 7.24
N LYS A 204 -11.49 6.56 8.12
CA LYS A 204 -11.90 7.96 7.92
C LYS A 204 -10.72 8.92 7.92
N VAL A 205 -9.74 8.71 8.81
CA VAL A 205 -8.52 9.53 8.89
C VAL A 205 -7.73 9.47 7.58
N LEU A 206 -7.68 8.29 6.94
CA LEU A 206 -6.97 8.04 5.69
C LEU A 206 -7.83 8.33 4.44
N GLY A 207 -9.05 8.82 4.61
CA GLY A 207 -9.92 9.25 3.51
C GLY A 207 -10.83 8.17 2.91
N TYR A 208 -10.85 6.96 3.48
CA TYR A 208 -11.76 5.89 3.02
C TYR A 208 -13.18 6.13 3.53
N GLN A 209 -14.15 6.10 2.62
CA GLN A 209 -15.58 6.21 2.90
C GLN A 209 -16.21 4.83 3.11
N SER A 210 -17.41 4.78 3.69
CA SER A 210 -18.13 3.54 4.00
C SER A 210 -18.42 2.65 2.78
N ASP A 211 -18.56 3.24 1.59
CA ASP A 211 -18.78 2.59 0.28
C ASP A 211 -17.48 2.12 -0.42
N GLY A 212 -16.33 2.29 0.23
CA GLY A 212 -15.02 1.96 -0.33
C GLY A 212 -14.42 3.05 -1.21
N THR A 213 -15.09 4.19 -1.39
CA THR A 213 -14.55 5.33 -2.12
C THR A 213 -13.41 5.97 -1.34
N LEU A 214 -12.34 6.36 -2.03
CA LEU A 214 -11.19 7.06 -1.45
C LEU A 214 -11.27 8.56 -1.77
N VAL A 215 -11.16 9.41 -0.74
CA VAL A 215 -11.08 10.87 -0.87
C VAL A 215 -9.78 11.35 -0.25
N VAL A 216 -8.74 11.56 -1.06
CA VAL A 216 -7.41 11.96 -0.58
C VAL A 216 -7.33 13.48 -0.44
N LYS A 217 -7.41 14.04 0.76
CA LYS A 217 -7.47 15.51 0.96
C LYS A 217 -6.30 16.31 0.37
N ASP A 218 -5.12 15.70 0.22
CA ASP A 218 -3.89 16.35 -0.23
C ASP A 218 -3.35 15.81 -1.57
N ASN A 219 -4.21 15.23 -2.43
CA ASN A 219 -3.78 14.78 -3.76
C ASN A 219 -3.87 15.94 -4.75
N PRO A 220 -2.74 16.45 -5.30
CA PRO A 220 -2.75 17.53 -6.29
C PRO A 220 -3.44 17.13 -7.62
N TYR A 221 -3.87 15.88 -7.77
CA TYR A 221 -4.53 15.33 -8.96
C TYR A 221 -6.00 14.94 -8.75
N ASN A 222 -6.64 15.38 -7.66
CA ASN A 222 -8.03 15.04 -7.29
C ASN A 222 -9.13 15.44 -8.30
N LEU A 223 -8.82 16.11 -9.39
CA LEU A 223 -9.83 16.47 -10.39
C LEU A 223 -10.26 15.28 -11.27
N GLU A 224 -9.48 14.19 -11.34
CA GLU A 224 -9.80 13.02 -12.18
C GLU A 224 -10.40 11.83 -11.42
N TYR A 225 -10.10 11.66 -10.12
CA TYR A 225 -10.52 10.47 -9.36
C TYR A 225 -12.02 10.42 -9.07
N ALA A 226 -12.65 11.57 -8.79
CA ALA A 226 -14.08 11.66 -8.49
C ALA A 226 -14.96 11.27 -9.70
N ASP A 227 -14.50 11.52 -10.92
CA ASP A 227 -15.26 11.23 -12.14
C ASP A 227 -15.17 9.74 -12.54
N ASN A 228 -14.06 9.07 -12.23
CA ASN A 228 -13.87 7.64 -12.54
C ASN A 228 -14.49 6.71 -11.49
N SER A 229 -14.51 7.10 -10.22
CA SER A 229 -15.15 6.31 -9.15
C SER A 229 -16.68 6.33 -9.22
N ALA A 230 -17.28 7.41 -9.75
CA ALA A 230 -18.72 7.50 -10.01
C ALA A 230 -19.21 6.61 -11.18
N LYS A 231 -18.34 6.29 -12.15
CA LYS A 231 -18.70 5.49 -13.33
C LYS A 231 -18.82 3.98 -13.08
N HIS A 232 -18.40 3.50 -11.91
CA HIS A 232 -18.48 2.07 -11.53
C HIS A 232 -19.59 1.75 -10.53
N ILE A 233 -20.41 2.74 -10.17
CA ILE A 233 -21.66 2.50 -9.44
C ILE A 233 -22.77 2.50 -10.49
N GLY A 234 -23.09 1.32 -11.02
CA GLY A 234 -24.26 1.15 -11.89
C GLY A 234 -25.53 1.63 -11.18
N PRO A 235 -26.54 2.14 -11.92
CA PRO A 235 -27.72 2.72 -11.31
C PRO A 235 -28.44 1.65 -10.48
N SER A 236 -28.60 1.92 -9.18
CA SER A 236 -29.55 1.21 -8.34
C SER A 236 -30.93 1.42 -8.94
N GLY A 237 -31.47 0.38 -9.57
CA GLY A 237 -32.80 0.37 -10.13
C GLY A 237 -33.84 0.61 -9.03
N SER A 238 -34.28 1.86 -8.90
CA SER A 238 -35.54 2.20 -8.26
C SER A 238 -36.67 1.74 -9.18
N GLN A 239 -37.22 0.56 -8.94
CA GLN A 239 -38.57 0.25 -9.43
C GLN A 239 -39.58 0.89 -8.49
N THR A 240 -40.04 2.07 -8.88
CA THR A 240 -41.25 2.71 -8.38
C THR A 240 -42.41 2.30 -9.29
N THR A 241 -43.28 1.44 -8.76
CA THR A 241 -44.72 1.24 -9.04
C THR A 241 -45.30 1.55 -10.44
N MET A 242 -45.94 0.54 -11.03
CA MET A 242 -47.40 0.53 -11.26
C MET A 242 -47.96 -0.84 -10.90
#